data_AF-A0A7X8XLF7-F1
#
_entry.id   AF-A0A7X8XLF7-F1
#
_cell.length_a   1.000
_cell.length_b   1.000
_cell.length_c   1.000
_cell.angle_alpha   90.00
_cell.angle_beta   90.00
_cell.angle_gamma   90.00
#
_symmetry.space_group_name_H-M   'P 1'
#
loop_
_entity.id
_entity.type
_entity.pdbx_description
1 polymer ?
#
loop_
_entity_poly.entity_id
_entity_poly.type
_entity_poly.pdbx_seq_one_letter_code
_entity_poly.pdbx_strand_id
1 'polypeptide(L)'
;MNRSPTSFLLMLLVSAILVLGAALAQAGLSRLDPPSPWPSVGLLLGVFWAGWLLSLLCRPPGDFLLLPLATLLCSVGWLEVYRLGPAISAPALGERQAWWIALGILVFVLILFVPGDYRVLEDYKYSCLLIGVFLQLAVMLFGIEINGARLWFEIG
;
A
#
# COMPACT_ATOMS: atom_id res chain seq x y z
N MET A 1 5.56 -13.68 25.12
CA MET A 1 5.94 -12.87 23.95
C MET A 1 5.29 -11.50 24.09
N ASN A 2 6.11 -10.48 24.32
CA ASN A 2 5.71 -9.20 24.89
C ASN A 2 4.80 -8.43 23.90
N ARG A 3 3.55 -8.14 24.27
CA ARG A 3 2.64 -7.27 23.49
C ARG A 3 3.20 -5.85 23.57
N SER A 4 4.17 -5.52 22.71
CA SER A 4 4.96 -4.33 22.96
C SER A 4 4.09 -3.08 22.82
N PRO A 5 4.05 -2.19 23.83
CA PRO A 5 3.46 -0.86 23.70
C PRO A 5 4.13 -0.06 22.57
N THR A 6 5.31 -0.49 22.13
CA THR A 6 6.06 0.06 21.00
C THR A 6 5.30 -0.02 19.68
N SER A 7 4.69 -1.16 19.33
CA SER A 7 3.97 -1.28 18.04
C SER A 7 2.79 -0.31 17.95
N PHE A 8 2.05 -0.15 19.04
CA PHE A 8 0.98 0.84 19.16
C PHE A 8 1.50 2.27 19.05
N LEU A 9 2.59 2.59 19.76
CA LEU A 9 3.23 3.91 19.70
C LEU A 9 3.69 4.24 18.27
N LEU A 10 4.23 3.26 17.54
CA LEU A 10 4.61 3.43 16.15
C LEU A 10 3.39 3.70 15.25
N MET A 11 2.27 2.99 15.45
CA MET A 11 1.04 3.28 14.69
C MET A 11 0.49 4.68 14.96
N LEU A 12 0.56 5.16 16.22
CA LEU A 12 0.21 6.55 16.54
C LEU A 12 1.17 7.54 15.88
N LEU A 13 2.47 7.26 15.90
CA LEU A 13 3.48 8.10 15.26
C LEU A 13 3.27 8.17 13.74
N VAL A 14 2.99 7.04 13.09
CA VAL A 14 2.63 6.99 11.66
C VAL A 14 1.37 7.81 11.38
N SER A 15 0.35 7.68 12.23
CA SER A 15 -0.89 8.45 12.10
C SER A 15 -0.64 9.96 12.21
N ALA A 16 0.19 10.38 13.17
CA ALA A 16 0.57 11.77 13.35
C ALA A 16 1.35 12.31 12.14
N ILE A 17 2.33 11.55 11.63
CA ILE A 17 3.10 11.90 10.43
C ILE A 17 2.19 12.03 9.21
N LEU A 18 1.26 11.09 9.00
CA LEU A 18 0.34 11.13 7.88
C LEU A 18 -0.57 12.37 7.94
N VAL A 19 -1.16 12.65 9.10
CA VAL A 19 -2.06 13.81 9.29
C VAL A 19 -1.31 15.14 9.15
N LEU A 20 -0.17 15.29 9.82
CA LEU A 20 0.64 16.51 9.75
C LEU A 20 1.22 16.70 8.35
N GLY A 21 1.73 15.63 7.74
CA GLY A 21 2.24 15.64 6.37
C GLY A 21 1.17 16.05 5.37
N ALA A 22 -0.05 15.52 5.49
CA ALA A 22 -1.16 15.88 4.61
C ALA A 22 -1.58 17.34 4.77
N ALA A 23 -1.63 17.84 6.02
CA ALA A 23 -1.92 19.25 6.29
C ALA A 23 -0.87 20.18 5.66
N LEU A 24 0.42 19.86 5.83
CA LEU A 24 1.52 20.61 5.25
C LEU A 24 1.51 20.55 3.72
N ALA A 25 1.26 19.37 3.14
CA ALA A 25 1.17 19.20 1.70
C ALA A 25 -0.01 20.01 1.12
N GLN A 26 -1.18 19.99 1.76
CA GLN A 26 -2.32 20.80 1.36
C GLN A 26 -2.01 22.30 1.40
N ALA A 27 -1.37 22.78 2.47
CA ALA A 27 -0.97 24.18 2.59
C ALA A 27 0.05 24.59 1.50
N GLY A 28 1.02 23.73 1.21
CA GLY A 28 2.05 23.97 0.19
C GLY A 28 1.52 23.95 -1.25
N LEU A 29 0.40 23.26 -1.49
CA LEU A 29 -0.26 23.16 -2.78
C LEU A 29 -1.33 24.24 -3.01
N SER A 30 -1.53 25.19 -2.10
CA SER A 30 -2.62 26.19 -2.14
C SER A 30 -2.77 26.99 -3.46
N ARG A 31 -1.74 27.06 -4.30
CA ARG A 31 -1.80 27.72 -5.63
C ARG A 31 -2.27 26.83 -6.78
N LEU A 32 -2.35 25.52 -6.55
CA LEU A 32 -2.66 24.50 -7.55
C LEU A 32 -4.05 23.89 -7.35
N ASP A 33 -4.87 24.46 -6.45
CA ASP A 33 -6.22 23.98 -6.08
C ASP A 33 -6.31 22.45 -5.98
N PRO A 34 -5.53 21.83 -5.08
CA PRO A 34 -5.45 20.39 -4.99
C PRO A 34 -6.78 19.80 -4.48
N PRO A 35 -7.10 18.54 -4.85
CA PRO A 35 -8.17 17.79 -4.20
C PRO A 35 -7.95 17.72 -2.68
N SER A 36 -9.05 17.63 -1.92
CA SER A 36 -8.95 17.48 -0.47
C SER A 36 -8.22 16.17 -0.09
N PRO A 37 -7.20 16.20 0.77
CA PRO A 37 -6.47 14.99 1.18
C PRO A 37 -7.24 14.16 2.20
N TRP A 38 -8.18 14.78 2.92
CA TRP A 38 -8.79 14.21 4.12
C TRP A 38 -9.58 12.91 3.89
N PRO A 39 -10.29 12.69 2.77
CA PRO A 39 -10.89 11.39 2.46
C PRO A 39 -9.85 10.27 2.33
N SER A 40 -8.73 10.54 1.64
CA SER A 40 -7.64 9.57 1.50
C SER A 40 -6.94 9.30 2.82
N VAL A 41 -6.68 10.34 3.62
CA VAL A 41 -6.11 10.19 4.98
C VAL A 41 -7.03 9.35 5.87
N GLY A 42 -8.35 9.61 5.84
CA GLY A 42 -9.33 8.82 6.59
C GLY A 42 -9.35 7.35 6.17
N LEU A 43 -9.33 7.07 4.86
CA LEU A 43 -9.23 5.72 4.32
C LEU A 43 -7.95 5.02 4.81
N LEU A 44 -6.80 5.66 4.65
CA LEU A 44 -5.49 5.12 5.04
C LEU A 44 -5.41 4.82 6.54
N LEU A 45 -5.83 5.76 7.39
CA LEU A 45 -5.90 5.54 8.83
C LEU A 45 -6.83 4.36 9.15
N GLY A 46 -8.01 4.32 8.54
CA GLY A 46 -8.98 3.23 8.72
C GLY A 46 -8.36 1.86 8.40
N VAL A 47 -7.76 1.71 7.21
CA VAL A 47 -7.18 0.42 6.81
C VAL A 47 -5.93 0.07 7.61
N PHE A 48 -5.07 1.04 7.96
CA PHE A 48 -3.86 0.77 8.76
C PHE A 48 -4.22 0.29 10.17
N TRP A 49 -5.16 0.96 10.83
CA TRP A 49 -5.62 0.56 12.16
C TRP A 49 -6.40 -0.75 12.12
N ALA A 50 -7.23 -0.98 11.09
CA ALA A 50 -7.93 -2.25 10.90
C ALA A 50 -6.95 -3.40 10.68
N GLY A 51 -5.97 -3.24 9.78
CA GLY A 51 -4.94 -4.24 9.51
C GLY A 51 -4.11 -4.55 10.75
N TRP A 52 -3.74 -3.52 11.52
CA TRP A 52 -3.03 -3.71 12.80
C TRP A 52 -3.88 -4.46 13.82
N LEU A 53 -5.13 -4.04 14.04
CA LEU A 53 -6.04 -4.71 14.97
C LEU A 53 -6.26 -6.19 14.60
N LEU A 54 -6.50 -6.47 13.31
CA LEU A 54 -6.68 -7.83 12.81
C LEU A 54 -5.40 -8.66 12.95
N SER A 55 -4.21 -8.07 12.78
CA SER A 55 -2.95 -8.75 13.07
C SER A 55 -2.82 -9.16 14.54
N LEU A 56 -3.31 -8.34 15.47
CA LEU A 56 -3.30 -8.68 16.91
C LEU A 56 -4.28 -9.80 17.24
N LEU A 57 -5.42 -9.86 16.55
CA LEU A 57 -6.44 -10.88 16.72
C LEU A 57 -5.99 -12.24 16.15
N CYS A 58 -5.42 -12.25 14.94
CA CYS A 58 -4.97 -13.48 14.27
C CYS A 58 -3.69 -14.07 14.91
N ARG A 59 -2.89 -13.24 15.60
CA ARG A 59 -1.63 -13.63 16.24
C ARG A 59 -0.69 -14.42 15.32
N PRO A 60 -0.40 -13.91 14.10
CA PRO A 60 0.49 -14.58 13.19
C PRO A 60 1.87 -14.75 13.85
N PRO A 61 2.56 -15.88 13.61
CA PRO A 61 3.96 -16.01 13.99
C PRO A 61 4.79 -15.00 13.17
N GLY A 62 5.31 -13.96 13.83
CA GLY A 62 6.09 -12.91 13.16
C GLY A 62 6.35 -11.69 14.05
N ASP A 63 7.15 -10.75 13.53
CA ASP A 63 7.43 -9.48 14.19
C ASP A 63 6.32 -8.45 13.92
N PHE A 64 5.70 -7.95 14.99
CA PHE A 64 4.66 -6.93 14.94
C PHE A 64 5.17 -5.54 14.55
N LEU A 65 6.48 -5.34 14.41
CA LEU A 65 7.09 -4.09 13.97
C LEU A 65 7.03 -3.89 12.44
N LEU A 66 6.88 -4.96 11.66
CA LEU A 66 6.87 -4.87 10.19
C LEU A 66 5.68 -4.07 9.67
N LEU A 67 4.49 -4.24 10.26
CA LEU A 67 3.31 -3.54 9.80
C LEU A 67 3.41 -2.01 10.03
N PRO A 68 3.77 -1.50 11.22
CA PRO A 68 4.03 -0.07 11.41
C PRO A 68 5.09 0.52 10.48
N LEU A 69 6.16 -0.24 10.16
CA LEU A 69 7.19 0.21 9.23
C LEU A 69 6.67 0.29 7.79
N ALA A 70 5.89 -0.71 7.36
CA ALA A 70 5.27 -0.71 6.05
C ALA A 70 4.25 0.43 5.92
N THR A 71 3.42 0.68 6.93
CA THR A 71 2.44 1.78 6.91
C THR A 71 3.11 3.15 6.97
N LEU A 72 4.26 3.29 7.65
CA LEU A 72 5.09 4.48 7.60
C LEU A 72 5.55 4.75 6.16
N LEU A 73 6.13 3.74 5.51
CA LEU A 73 6.62 3.88 4.14
C LEU A 73 5.48 4.19 3.16
N CYS A 74 4.33 3.52 3.30
CA CYS A 74 3.14 3.80 2.52
C CYS A 74 2.63 5.23 2.73
N SER A 75 2.67 5.75 3.96
CA SER A 75 2.28 7.13 4.27
C SER A 75 3.20 8.15 3.59
N VAL A 76 4.52 7.93 3.66
CA VAL A 76 5.50 8.80 2.98
C VAL A 76 5.32 8.74 1.46
N GLY A 77 5.17 7.54 0.89
CA GLY A 77 4.94 7.36 -0.54
C GLY A 77 3.64 8.02 -1.00
N TRP A 78 2.57 7.89 -0.23
CA TRP A 78 1.30 8.55 -0.52
C TRP A 78 1.42 10.08 -0.49
N LEU A 79 2.13 10.64 0.50
CA LEU A 79 2.35 12.09 0.60
C LEU A 79 3.10 12.64 -0.61
N GLU A 80 4.14 11.94 -1.09
CA GLU A 80 4.85 12.36 -2.31
C GLU A 80 3.95 12.28 -3.55
N VAL A 81 3.16 11.22 -3.71
CA VAL A 81 2.24 11.09 -4.85
C VAL A 81 1.14 12.15 -4.81
N TYR A 82 0.54 12.40 -3.65
CA TYR A 82 -0.45 13.46 -3.46
C TYR A 82 0.15 14.84 -3.78
N ARG A 83 1.40 15.08 -3.39
CA ARG A 83 2.11 16.34 -3.69
C ARG A 83 2.46 16.50 -5.16
N LEU A 84 2.91 15.44 -5.81
CA LEU A 84 3.36 15.47 -7.21
C LEU A 84 2.20 15.51 -8.20
N GLY A 85 1.07 14.87 -7.89
CA GLY A 85 -0.06 14.74 -8.82
C GLY A 85 -0.50 16.06 -9.47
N PRO A 86 -0.80 17.11 -8.70
CA PRO A 86 -1.16 18.43 -9.25
C PRO A 86 -0.06 19.04 -10.12
N ALA A 87 1.21 18.83 -9.79
CA ALA A 87 2.35 19.38 -10.53
C ALA A 87 2.55 18.75 -11.92
N ILE A 88 2.05 17.53 -12.13
CA ILE A 88 2.13 16.80 -13.41
C ILE A 88 0.77 16.67 -14.09
N SER A 89 -0.18 17.57 -13.77
CA SER A 89 -1.54 17.58 -14.32
C SER A 89 -2.34 16.29 -14.10
N ALA A 90 -2.03 15.55 -13.04
CA ALA A 90 -2.73 14.32 -12.66
C ALA A 90 -3.15 14.37 -11.16
N PRO A 91 -4.06 15.29 -10.79
CA PRO A 91 -4.41 15.55 -9.38
C PRO A 91 -5.07 14.36 -8.68
N ALA A 92 -5.69 13.43 -9.42
CA ALA A 92 -6.32 12.22 -8.87
C ALA A 92 -5.31 11.12 -8.47
N LEU A 93 -4.01 11.28 -8.77
CA LEU A 93 -2.99 10.29 -8.44
C LEU A 93 -2.91 9.98 -6.94
N GLY A 94 -3.07 10.99 -6.08
CA GLY A 94 -3.09 10.79 -4.64
C GLY A 94 -4.23 9.88 -4.19
N GLU A 95 -5.43 10.08 -4.70
CA GLU A 95 -6.59 9.22 -4.39
C GLU A 95 -6.36 7.80 -4.90
N ARG A 96 -5.91 7.64 -6.14
CA ARG A 96 -5.62 6.32 -6.73
C ARG A 96 -4.56 5.58 -5.91
N GLN A 97 -3.53 6.27 -5.42
CA GLN A 97 -2.51 5.69 -4.56
C GLN A 97 -3.08 5.22 -3.21
N ALA A 98 -4.02 5.97 -2.62
CA ALA A 98 -4.69 5.55 -1.38
C ALA A 98 -5.46 4.24 -1.56
N TRP A 99 -6.18 4.09 -2.68
CA TRP A 99 -6.89 2.87 -3.03
C TRP A 99 -5.96 1.68 -3.26
N TRP A 100 -4.82 1.87 -3.93
CA TRP A 100 -3.82 0.81 -4.09
C TRP A 100 -3.23 0.36 -2.75
N ILE A 101 -2.96 1.30 -1.84
CA ILE A 101 -2.50 0.97 -0.49
C ILE A 101 -3.60 0.22 0.28
N ALA A 102 -4.86 0.68 0.20
CA ALA A 102 -6.00 0.02 0.83
C ALA A 102 -6.18 -1.41 0.32
N LEU A 103 -6.06 -1.64 -0.99
CA LEU A 103 -6.09 -2.97 -1.59
C LEU A 103 -4.93 -3.83 -1.09
N GLY A 104 -3.72 -3.28 -0.99
CA GLY A 104 -2.56 -3.99 -0.43
C GLY A 104 -2.78 -4.44 1.02
N ILE A 105 -3.35 -3.57 1.86
CA ILE A 105 -3.71 -3.93 3.25
C ILE A 105 -4.83 -4.97 3.28
N LEU A 106 -5.83 -4.86 2.40
CA LEU A 106 -6.89 -5.87 2.29
C LEU A 106 -6.30 -7.25 1.96
N VAL A 107 -5.42 -7.33 0.95
CA VAL A 107 -4.73 -8.58 0.59
C VAL A 107 -3.89 -9.10 1.75
N PHE A 108 -3.13 -8.24 2.45
CA PHE A 108 -2.40 -8.62 3.65
C PHE A 108 -3.31 -9.24 4.72
N VAL A 109 -4.43 -8.59 5.02
CA VAL A 109 -5.42 -9.07 5.98
C VAL A 109 -6.01 -10.42 5.56
N LEU A 110 -6.35 -10.59 4.28
CA LEU A 110 -6.86 -11.86 3.76
C LEU A 110 -5.84 -12.99 3.95
N ILE A 111 -4.56 -12.72 3.72
CA ILE A 111 -3.47 -13.69 3.92
C ILE A 111 -3.33 -14.09 5.39
N LEU A 112 -3.57 -13.18 6.34
CA LEU A 112 -3.53 -13.52 7.78
C LEU A 112 -4.53 -14.61 8.17
N PHE A 113 -5.64 -14.73 7.44
CA PHE A 113 -6.66 -15.76 7.66
C PHE A 113 -6.39 -17.07 6.91
N VAL A 114 -5.30 -17.18 6.14
CA VAL A 114 -4.91 -18.42 5.49
C VAL A 114 -4.10 -19.25 6.50
N PRO A 115 -4.69 -20.25 7.18
CA PRO A 115 -3.92 -21.15 8.03
C PRO A 115 -3.03 -21.99 7.12
N GLY A 116 -1.73 -21.74 7.13
CA GLY A 116 -0.83 -22.48 6.27
C GLY A 116 0.58 -22.43 6.80
N ASP A 117 1.16 -23.61 6.99
CA ASP A 117 2.60 -23.76 6.99
C ASP A 117 3.11 -23.09 5.71
N TYR A 118 3.86 -21.99 5.84
CA TYR A 118 4.38 -21.24 4.70
C TYR A 118 5.26 -22.11 3.81
N ARG A 119 5.73 -23.25 4.33
CA ARG A 119 6.47 -24.28 3.60
C ARG A 119 5.64 -24.91 2.48
N VAL A 120 4.31 -24.88 2.56
CA VAL A 120 3.46 -25.34 1.46
C VAL A 120 3.73 -24.52 0.19
N LEU A 121 4.11 -23.25 0.29
CA LEU A 121 4.50 -22.44 -0.88
C LEU A 121 5.80 -22.93 -1.54
N GLU A 122 6.66 -23.68 -0.82
CA GLU A 122 7.90 -24.24 -1.38
C GLU A 122 7.59 -25.26 -2.49
N ASP A 123 6.49 -25.99 -2.36
CA ASP A 123 6.04 -26.96 -3.37
C ASP A 123 5.52 -26.29 -4.64
N TYR A 124 5.04 -25.05 -4.55
CA TYR A 124 4.50 -24.28 -5.68
C TYR A 124 5.53 -23.38 -6.38
N LYS A 125 6.82 -23.43 -5.98
CA LYS A 125 7.86 -22.56 -6.56
C LYS A 125 7.95 -22.64 -8.09
N TYR A 126 7.79 -23.85 -8.65
CA TYR A 126 7.85 -24.06 -10.11
C TYR A 126 6.56 -23.60 -10.80
N SER A 127 5.41 -23.75 -10.15
CA SER A 127 4.14 -23.21 -10.65
C SER A 127 4.18 -21.69 -10.71
N CYS A 128 4.67 -21.03 -9.66
CA CYS A 128 4.87 -19.57 -9.65
C CYS A 128 5.86 -19.12 -10.74
N LEU A 129 6.96 -19.87 -10.94
CA LEU A 129 7.92 -19.58 -12.01
C LEU A 129 7.28 -19.71 -13.39
N LEU A 130 6.54 -20.79 -13.66
CA LEU A 130 5.85 -20.99 -14.93
C LEU A 130 4.81 -19.91 -15.19
N ILE A 131 4.00 -19.55 -14.18
CA ILE A 131 3.03 -18.46 -14.26
C ILE A 131 3.73 -17.12 -14.55
N GLY A 132 4.84 -16.82 -13.86
CA GLY A 132 5.61 -15.60 -14.07
C GLY A 132 6.18 -15.51 -15.49
N VAL A 133 6.78 -16.60 -16.00
CA VAL A 133 7.28 -16.66 -17.39
C VAL A 133 6.13 -16.51 -18.38
N PHE A 134 5.01 -17.19 -18.15
CA PHE A 134 3.84 -17.08 -19.02
C PHE A 134 3.28 -15.66 -19.04
N LEU A 135 3.13 -15.01 -17.89
CA LEU A 135 2.69 -13.62 -17.80
C LEU A 135 3.66 -12.67 -18.53
N GLN A 136 4.97 -12.88 -18.41
CA GLN A 136 5.97 -12.09 -19.13
C GLN A 136 5.82 -12.21 -20.65
N LEU A 137 5.65 -13.43 -21.16
CA LEU A 137 5.41 -13.68 -22.57
C LEU A 137 4.06 -13.08 -23.02
N ALA A 138 3.03 -13.19 -22.19
CA ALA A 138 1.73 -12.61 -22.47
C ALA A 138 1.80 -11.08 -22.58
N VAL A 139 2.56 -10.39 -21.71
CA VAL A 139 2.76 -8.94 -21.79
C VAL A 139 3.50 -8.55 -23.07
N MET A 140 4.50 -9.32 -23.50
CA MET A 140 5.22 -9.02 -24.75
C MET A 140 4.30 -9.08 -25.98
N LEU A 141 3.38 -10.04 -26.01
CA LEU A 141 2.48 -10.26 -27.15
C LEU A 141 1.24 -9.36 -27.12
N PHE A 142 0.62 -9.22 -25.95
CA PHE A 142 -0.70 -8.60 -25.78
C PHE A 142 -0.69 -7.34 -24.89
N GLY A 143 0.46 -6.97 -24.33
CA GLY A 143 0.60 -5.77 -23.52
C GLY A 143 0.59 -4.49 -24.34
N ILE A 144 0.30 -3.38 -23.66
CA ILE A 144 0.33 -2.04 -24.24
C ILE A 144 1.73 -1.44 -24.18
N GLU A 145 2.05 -0.60 -25.16
CA GLU A 145 3.34 0.06 -25.25
C GLU A 145 3.30 1.43 -24.56
N ILE A 146 4.08 1.58 -23.48
CA ILE A 146 4.26 2.85 -22.76
C ILE A 146 5.75 3.17 -22.77
N ASN A 147 6.11 4.39 -23.20
CA ASN A 147 7.51 4.84 -23.29
C ASN A 147 8.43 3.89 -24.10
N GLY A 148 7.90 3.27 -25.16
CA GLY A 148 8.65 2.36 -26.03
C GLY A 148 8.85 0.94 -25.49
N ALA A 149 8.17 0.57 -24.40
CA ALA A 149 8.23 -0.77 -23.82
C ALA A 149 6.83 -1.34 -23.54
N ARG A 150 6.65 -2.63 -23.85
CA ARG A 150 5.44 -3.39 -23.48
C ARG A 150 5.65 -4.07 -22.14
N LEU A 151 5.12 -3.46 -21.08
CA LEU A 151 5.29 -3.91 -19.69
C LEU A 151 3.98 -3.99 -18.91
N TRP A 152 2.87 -3.58 -19.52
CA TRP A 152 1.60 -3.39 -18.82
C TRP A 152 0.45 -4.01 -19.59
N PHE A 153 -0.53 -4.53 -18.86
CA PHE A 153 -1.86 -4.77 -19.38
C PHE A 153 -2.75 -3.60 -19.00
N GLU A 154 -3.47 -3.05 -19.97
CA GLU A 154 -4.52 -2.06 -19.72
C GLU A 154 -5.86 -2.80 -19.72
N ILE A 155 -6.46 -2.90 -18.55
CA ILE A 155 -7.74 -3.56 -18.34
C ILE A 155 -8.69 -2.52 -17.76
N GLY A 156 -9.22 -1.66 -18.63
CA GLY A 156 -10.19 -0.62 -18.28
C GLY A 156 -9.63 0.60 -17.56
#